data_AF-A0AAV1QPK1-F1
#
_entry.id   AF-A0AAV1QPK1-F1
#
_cell.length_a   1.000
_cell.length_b   1.000
_cell.length_c   1.000
_cell.angle_alpha   90.00
_cell.angle_beta   90.00
_cell.angle_gamma   90.00
#
_symmetry.space_group_name_H-M   'P 1'
#
loop_
_entity.id
_entity.type
_entity.pdbx_description
1 polymer ?
#
loop_
_entity_poly.entity_id
_entity_poly.type
_entity_poly.pdbx_seq_one_letter_code
_entity_poly.pdbx_strand_id
1 'polypeptide(L)'
;DNEFQLKDEHFQVVKGSSQVFPSQLQKMGIYLVLTVKPGLVLMWDQKTSLFIKLSPKYEGQVCGLCGNYDGNSKNDFTTRSQETVADVLHFGNSWKASSSCPNAQLLTDPCASNRYRAAWSQKQCSIITSATFKGCHSKVDPGPFFDSCVRDSCACDTGGDCECLCTAVAAYAKACNEAGACVKWRTPKLCPIFCDYYNSPDGCEWHYKPCGADCMKTCRNPSGNCSNLINALEGCYPQCPPTQPFFDEDTMKCVTWGQCGCYDDKGTHYSIGDKVPSDECTTWYVLYKRFLFAVMT
;
A
#
# COMPACT_ATOMS: atom_id res chain seq x y z
N ASP A 1 -4.69 -20.69 -12.93
CA ASP A 1 -3.93 -19.75 -12.08
C ASP A 1 -4.19 -18.33 -12.51
N ASN A 2 -4.40 -17.44 -11.54
CA ASN A 2 -4.54 -16.01 -11.81
C ASN A 2 -3.22 -15.29 -11.56
N GLU A 3 -2.96 -14.26 -12.34
CA GLU A 3 -1.78 -13.42 -12.26
C GLU A 3 -2.24 -11.97 -12.19
N PHE A 4 -1.87 -11.32 -11.10
CA PHE A 4 -2.11 -9.90 -10.85
C PHE A 4 -0.79 -9.15 -10.98
N GLN A 5 -0.83 -7.97 -11.58
CA GLN A 5 0.33 -7.11 -11.72
C GLN A 5 0.02 -5.73 -11.16
N LEU A 6 0.93 -5.26 -10.31
CA LEU A 6 0.98 -3.89 -9.80
C LEU A 6 2.11 -3.19 -10.57
N LYS A 7 1.75 -2.19 -11.39
CA LYS A 7 2.71 -1.53 -12.28
C LYS A 7 2.23 -0.13 -12.63
N ASP A 8 3.15 0.82 -12.70
CA ASP A 8 2.90 2.19 -13.15
C ASP A 8 1.74 2.85 -12.39
N GLU A 9 1.67 2.64 -11.07
CA GLU A 9 0.57 3.07 -10.17
C GLU A 9 -0.79 2.38 -10.39
N HIS A 10 -0.86 1.37 -11.25
CA HIS A 10 -2.10 0.65 -11.59
C HIS A 10 -2.06 -0.81 -11.16
N PHE A 11 -3.25 -1.38 -10.97
CA PHE A 11 -3.48 -2.83 -10.84
C PHE A 11 -4.06 -3.36 -12.15
N GLN A 12 -3.57 -4.52 -12.59
CA GLN A 12 -4.11 -5.21 -13.76
C GLN A 12 -4.11 -6.73 -13.60
N VAL A 13 -5.08 -7.38 -14.23
CA VAL A 13 -5.15 -8.85 -14.34
C VAL A 13 -4.44 -9.26 -15.63
N VAL A 14 -3.34 -9.98 -15.51
CA VAL A 14 -2.48 -10.39 -16.65
C VAL A 14 -2.90 -11.74 -17.20
N LYS A 15 -3.31 -12.66 -16.32
CA LYS A 15 -3.68 -14.03 -16.68
C LYS A 15 -4.70 -14.56 -15.69
N GLY A 16 -5.60 -15.41 -16.16
CA GLY A 16 -6.61 -16.08 -15.34
C GLY A 16 -8.03 -15.74 -15.74
N SER A 17 -8.97 -16.54 -15.23
CA SER A 17 -10.41 -16.38 -15.41
C SER A 17 -11.12 -15.94 -14.13
N SER A 18 -10.37 -15.65 -13.06
CA SER A 18 -11.00 -15.25 -11.81
C SER A 18 -11.38 -13.79 -11.85
N GLN A 19 -12.66 -13.57 -11.57
CA GLN A 19 -13.23 -12.26 -11.33
C GLN A 19 -12.50 -11.60 -10.16
N VAL A 20 -12.00 -10.38 -10.38
CA VAL A 20 -11.55 -9.51 -9.30
C VAL A 20 -12.78 -8.87 -8.70
N PHE A 21 -13.13 -9.24 -7.48
CA PHE A 21 -14.22 -8.57 -6.80
C PHE A 21 -13.78 -7.16 -6.40
N PRO A 22 -14.62 -6.13 -6.57
CA PRO A 22 -14.26 -4.75 -6.19
C PRO A 22 -13.73 -4.66 -4.76
N SER A 23 -14.31 -5.41 -3.81
CA SER A 23 -13.86 -5.43 -2.41
C SER A 23 -12.45 -5.97 -2.21
N GLN A 24 -11.89 -6.70 -3.19
CA GLN A 24 -10.51 -7.17 -3.14
C GLN A 24 -9.52 -6.05 -3.43
N LEU A 25 -9.89 -5.00 -4.16
CA LEU A 25 -9.00 -3.90 -4.51
C LEU A 25 -9.56 -2.58 -3.97
N GLN A 26 -8.91 -2.01 -2.96
CA GLN A 26 -9.33 -0.76 -2.31
C GLN A 26 -8.20 0.26 -2.35
N LYS A 27 -8.52 1.54 -2.58
CA LYS A 27 -7.65 2.70 -2.38
C LYS A 27 -7.86 3.21 -0.97
N MET A 28 -6.88 3.01 -0.10
CA MET A 28 -6.93 3.41 1.30
C MET A 28 -5.81 4.39 1.60
N GLY A 29 -6.17 5.68 1.71
CA GLY A 29 -5.20 6.74 1.90
C GLY A 29 -4.29 6.85 0.69
N ILE A 30 -2.97 6.73 0.89
CA ILE A 30 -1.98 6.73 -0.21
C ILE A 30 -1.69 5.33 -0.77
N TYR A 31 -2.36 4.29 -0.28
CA TYR A 31 -2.07 2.90 -0.61
C TYR A 31 -3.12 2.28 -1.51
N LEU A 32 -2.66 1.38 -2.38
CA LEU A 32 -3.49 0.38 -3.01
C LEU A 32 -3.46 -0.90 -2.18
N VAL A 33 -4.63 -1.39 -1.77
CA VAL A 33 -4.79 -2.55 -0.90
C VAL A 33 -5.48 -3.67 -1.67
N LEU A 34 -4.76 -4.78 -1.85
CA LEU A 34 -5.22 -5.96 -2.57
C LEU A 34 -5.38 -7.16 -1.63
N THR A 35 -6.61 -7.62 -1.44
CA THR A 35 -6.92 -8.90 -0.78
C THR A 35 -6.90 -10.02 -1.81
N VAL A 36 -5.74 -10.67 -1.95
CA VAL A 36 -5.53 -11.74 -2.94
C VAL A 36 -6.41 -12.95 -2.66
N LYS A 37 -6.47 -13.37 -1.39
CA LYS A 37 -7.32 -14.45 -0.88
C LYS A 37 -7.56 -14.24 0.62
N PRO A 38 -8.56 -14.90 1.24
CA PRO A 38 -8.78 -14.77 2.67
C PRO A 38 -7.49 -15.03 3.47
N GLY A 39 -7.08 -14.05 4.28
CA GLY A 39 -5.87 -14.12 5.08
C GLY A 39 -4.56 -13.74 4.37
N LEU A 40 -4.58 -13.24 3.14
CA LEU A 40 -3.42 -12.68 2.44
C LEU A 40 -3.79 -11.32 1.85
N VAL A 41 -3.12 -10.28 2.35
CA VAL A 41 -3.32 -8.88 1.92
C VAL A 41 -1.99 -8.27 1.49
N LEU A 42 -2.01 -7.56 0.38
CA LEU A 42 -0.92 -6.73 -0.12
C LEU A 42 -1.31 -5.26 0.02
N MET A 43 -0.39 -4.42 0.50
CA MET A 43 -0.56 -2.97 0.54
C MET A 43 0.64 -2.34 -0.15
N TRP A 44 0.40 -1.60 -1.22
CA TRP A 44 1.43 -0.97 -2.02
C TRP A 44 1.27 0.55 -2.00
N ASP A 45 2.34 1.28 -1.76
CA ASP A 45 2.35 2.75 -1.75
C ASP A 45 2.34 3.38 -3.16
N GLN A 46 2.13 2.54 -4.20
CA GLN A 46 2.20 2.91 -5.62
C GLN A 46 3.60 3.34 -6.09
N LYS A 47 4.62 3.15 -5.24
CA LYS A 47 6.01 3.48 -5.48
C LYS A 47 6.87 2.23 -5.20
N THR A 48 7.67 2.25 -4.14
CA THR A 48 8.67 1.22 -3.85
C THR A 48 8.35 0.39 -2.60
N SER A 49 7.36 0.78 -1.79
CA SER A 49 7.03 0.07 -0.55
C SER A 49 5.89 -0.91 -0.75
N LEU A 50 6.18 -2.19 -0.58
CA LEU A 50 5.18 -3.26 -0.56
C LEU A 50 5.13 -3.91 0.82
N PHE A 51 3.93 -4.01 1.38
CA PHE A 51 3.68 -4.66 2.65
C PHE A 51 2.79 -5.88 2.45
N ILE A 52 3.22 -7.01 2.98
CA ILE A 52 2.48 -8.28 2.90
C ILE A 52 2.00 -8.63 4.31
N LYS A 53 0.70 -8.86 4.46
CA LYS A 53 0.10 -9.35 5.71
C LYS A 53 -0.50 -10.72 5.48
N LEU A 54 -0.10 -11.65 6.34
CA LEU A 54 -0.58 -13.03 6.36
C LEU A 54 -1.35 -13.27 7.66
N SER A 55 -2.45 -14.01 7.57
CA SER A 55 -3.10 -14.56 8.76
C SER A 55 -2.25 -15.68 9.37
N PRO A 56 -2.33 -15.93 10.70
CA PRO A 56 -1.56 -16.97 11.38
C PRO A 56 -1.71 -18.39 10.80
N LYS A 57 -2.77 -18.67 10.03
CA LYS A 57 -2.94 -19.97 9.35
C LYS A 57 -1.82 -20.31 8.35
N TYR A 58 -1.02 -19.33 7.93
CA TYR A 58 0.12 -19.52 7.02
C TYR A 58 1.46 -19.63 7.76
N GLU A 59 1.45 -19.65 9.10
CA GLU A 59 2.65 -19.79 9.92
C GLU A 59 3.40 -21.08 9.55
N GLY A 60 4.69 -20.96 9.25
CA GLY A 60 5.56 -22.06 8.80
C GLY A 60 5.19 -22.69 7.44
N GLN A 61 4.26 -22.10 6.67
CA GLN A 61 3.79 -22.64 5.38
C GLN A 61 4.24 -21.80 4.17
N VAL A 62 5.08 -20.79 4.41
CA VAL A 62 5.59 -19.90 3.36
C VAL A 62 7.11 -20.00 3.27
N CYS A 63 7.64 -19.53 2.16
CA CYS A 63 9.07 -19.41 1.93
C CYS A 63 9.33 -18.25 0.96
N GLY A 64 10.55 -17.74 0.95
CA GLY A 64 10.96 -16.65 0.07
C GLY A 64 11.82 -15.63 0.79
N LEU A 65 11.97 -14.45 0.19
CA LEU A 65 12.76 -13.36 0.74
C LEU A 65 12.21 -12.79 2.06
N CYS A 66 10.93 -13.03 2.37
CA CYS A 66 10.29 -12.62 3.62
C CYS A 66 10.41 -13.69 4.73
N GLY A 67 11.27 -14.68 4.57
CA GLY A 67 11.42 -15.78 5.52
C GLY A 67 10.32 -16.84 5.41
N ASN A 68 10.13 -17.61 6.48
CA ASN A 68 9.20 -18.73 6.53
C ASN A 68 7.99 -18.50 7.46
N TYR A 69 7.97 -17.37 8.18
CA TYR A 69 6.92 -16.97 9.11
C TYR A 69 6.64 -18.04 10.18
N ASP A 70 7.67 -18.58 10.83
CA ASP A 70 7.53 -19.56 11.94
C ASP A 70 7.81 -18.95 13.34
N GLY A 71 8.02 -17.64 13.41
CA GLY A 71 8.35 -16.91 14.63
C GLY A 71 9.82 -16.98 15.05
N ASN A 72 10.70 -17.64 14.29
CA ASN A 72 12.12 -17.80 14.59
C ASN A 72 13.01 -17.13 13.54
N SER A 73 13.44 -15.89 13.79
CA SER A 73 14.27 -15.15 12.83
C SER A 73 15.64 -15.76 12.51
N LYS A 74 16.10 -16.77 13.26
CA LYS A 74 17.39 -17.42 13.04
C LYS A 74 17.43 -18.31 11.78
N ASN A 75 16.28 -18.73 11.26
CA ASN A 75 16.19 -19.58 10.07
C ASN A 75 15.55 -18.88 8.86
N ASP A 76 15.23 -17.60 8.95
CA ASP A 76 14.60 -16.84 7.86
C ASP A 76 15.45 -16.81 6.59
N PHE A 77 16.78 -16.90 6.73
CA PHE A 77 17.71 -17.02 5.60
C PHE A 77 17.83 -18.47 5.11
N THR A 78 16.68 -19.06 4.76
CA THR A 78 16.61 -20.39 4.14
C THR A 78 16.52 -20.26 2.62
N THR A 79 17.43 -20.91 1.91
CA THR A 79 17.53 -20.87 0.45
C THR A 79 16.43 -21.70 -0.22
N ARG A 80 16.26 -21.53 -1.54
CA ARG A 80 15.34 -22.35 -2.36
C ARG A 80 15.65 -23.86 -2.29
N SER A 81 16.89 -24.26 -1.99
CA SER A 81 17.30 -25.65 -1.78
C SER A 81 17.15 -26.13 -0.33
N GLN A 82 16.45 -25.37 0.51
CA GLN A 82 16.19 -25.68 1.94
C GLN A 82 17.44 -25.68 2.82
N GLU A 83 18.47 -24.94 2.42
CA GLU A 83 19.68 -24.73 3.24
C GLU A 83 19.54 -23.42 4.02
N THR A 84 19.75 -23.46 5.34
CA THR A 84 19.83 -22.23 6.16
C THR A 84 21.25 -21.67 6.11
N VAL A 85 21.40 -20.42 5.70
CA VAL A 85 22.69 -19.77 5.47
C VAL A 85 22.81 -18.47 6.27
N ALA A 86 24.04 -18.06 6.59
CA ALA A 86 24.31 -16.77 7.24
C ALA A 86 24.56 -15.63 6.24
N ASP A 87 24.96 -15.95 5.02
CA ASP A 87 25.27 -14.97 3.98
C ASP A 87 23.99 -14.47 3.29
N VAL A 88 23.67 -13.19 3.47
CA VAL A 88 22.50 -12.53 2.88
C VAL A 88 22.53 -12.52 1.34
N LEU A 89 23.71 -12.44 0.72
CA LEU A 89 23.82 -12.49 -0.74
C LEU A 89 23.58 -13.90 -1.25
N HIS A 90 24.07 -14.93 -0.55
CA HIS A 90 23.78 -16.31 -0.91
C HIS A 90 22.27 -16.60 -0.78
N PHE A 91 21.66 -16.17 0.33
CA PHE A 91 20.22 -16.26 0.53
C PHE A 91 19.44 -15.55 -0.58
N GLY A 92 19.68 -14.26 -0.81
CA GLY A 92 18.96 -13.46 -1.80
C GLY A 92 19.09 -13.98 -3.23
N ASN A 93 20.30 -14.38 -3.64
CA ASN A 93 20.55 -14.91 -4.97
C ASN A 93 19.89 -16.28 -5.22
N SER A 94 19.65 -17.08 -4.18
CA SER A 94 18.95 -18.36 -4.31
C SER A 94 17.48 -18.21 -4.70
N TRP A 95 16.89 -17.03 -4.46
CA TRP A 95 15.48 -16.76 -4.70
C TRP A 95 15.17 -16.13 -6.06
N LYS A 96 16.18 -15.86 -6.91
CA LYS A 96 15.96 -15.32 -8.25
C LYS A 96 14.94 -16.13 -9.05
N ALA A 97 14.07 -15.43 -9.78
CA ALA A 97 13.04 -16.07 -10.58
C ALA A 97 13.61 -16.77 -11.82
N SER A 98 14.63 -16.17 -12.45
CA SER A 98 15.32 -16.72 -13.61
C SER A 98 16.79 -16.97 -13.32
N SER A 99 17.31 -18.10 -13.80
CA SER A 99 18.73 -18.42 -13.72
C SER A 99 19.61 -17.44 -14.52
N SER A 100 19.05 -16.81 -15.57
CA SER A 100 19.73 -15.82 -16.39
C SER A 100 19.98 -14.47 -15.69
N CYS A 101 19.28 -14.19 -14.58
CA CYS A 101 19.54 -12.99 -13.80
C CYS A 101 20.94 -13.08 -13.16
N PRO A 102 21.74 -12.00 -13.24
CA PRO A 102 23.04 -11.94 -12.58
C PRO A 102 22.88 -12.02 -11.07
N ASN A 103 23.89 -12.52 -10.38
CA ASN A 103 23.91 -12.50 -8.92
C ASN A 103 24.08 -11.05 -8.43
N ALA A 104 23.31 -10.68 -7.42
CA ALA A 104 23.48 -9.45 -6.67
C ALA A 104 24.86 -9.44 -6.01
N GLN A 105 25.46 -8.25 -5.96
CA GLN A 105 26.72 -7.98 -5.30
C GLN A 105 26.49 -7.02 -4.13
N LEU A 106 27.41 -7.04 -3.17
CA LEU A 106 27.35 -6.09 -2.06
C LEU A 106 27.54 -4.67 -2.62
N LEU A 107 26.53 -3.82 -2.43
CA LEU A 107 26.62 -2.43 -2.85
C LEU A 107 27.60 -1.69 -1.93
N THR A 108 28.53 -0.96 -2.53
CA THR A 108 29.32 0.06 -1.83
C THR A 108 28.36 1.04 -1.16
N ASP A 109 28.72 1.52 0.03
CA ASP A 109 27.92 2.54 0.74
C ASP A 109 27.64 3.74 -0.18
N PRO A 110 26.36 4.02 -0.51
CA PRO A 110 26.01 5.13 -1.39
C PRO A 110 26.50 6.47 -0.85
N CYS A 111 26.55 6.66 0.47
CA CYS A 111 27.06 7.91 1.05
C CYS A 111 28.60 8.04 0.94
N ALA A 112 29.33 6.93 0.86
CA ALA A 112 30.76 6.93 0.61
C ALA A 112 31.10 7.27 -0.85
N SER A 113 30.28 6.80 -1.78
CA SER A 113 30.37 7.12 -3.22
C SER A 113 29.87 8.54 -3.52
N ASN A 114 28.75 8.95 -2.92
CA ASN A 114 28.10 10.24 -3.11
C ASN A 114 28.27 11.15 -1.88
N ARG A 115 29.52 11.43 -1.50
CA ARG A 115 29.86 12.18 -0.26
C ARG A 115 29.18 13.54 -0.15
N TYR A 116 28.95 14.21 -1.27
CA TYR A 116 28.29 15.51 -1.32
C TYR A 116 26.82 15.45 -0.84
N ARG A 117 26.17 14.28 -0.87
CA ARG A 117 24.80 14.06 -0.37
C ARG A 117 24.73 13.68 1.10
N ALA A 118 25.80 13.12 1.66
CA ALA A 118 25.79 12.51 2.99
C ALA A 118 25.30 13.46 4.10
N ALA A 119 25.79 14.70 4.13
CA ALA A 119 25.40 15.68 5.14
C ALA A 119 23.91 16.07 5.04
N TRP A 120 23.39 16.18 3.82
CA TRP A 120 21.96 16.44 3.59
C TRP A 120 21.12 15.24 4.03
N SER A 121 21.48 14.03 3.60
CA SER A 121 20.77 12.79 3.95
C SER A 121 20.68 12.58 5.46
N GLN A 122 21.80 12.69 6.18
CA GLN A 122 21.83 12.56 7.64
C GLN A 122 20.94 13.59 8.32
N LYS A 123 21.00 14.85 7.87
CA LYS A 123 20.20 15.94 8.45
C LYS A 123 18.70 15.70 8.22
N GLN A 124 18.28 15.35 7.01
CA GLN A 124 16.86 15.14 6.72
C GLN A 124 16.31 13.90 7.41
N CYS A 125 17.06 12.79 7.40
CA CYS A 125 16.65 11.55 8.05
C CYS A 125 16.65 11.64 9.59
N SER A 126 17.33 12.63 10.18
CA SER A 126 17.36 12.83 11.64
C SER A 126 15.98 13.03 12.28
N ILE A 127 14.95 13.34 11.49
CA ILE A 127 13.57 13.35 11.99
C ILE A 127 13.18 12.03 12.65
N ILE A 128 13.64 10.88 12.12
CA ILE A 128 13.34 9.54 12.64
C ILE A 128 13.80 9.38 14.09
N THR A 129 14.96 9.95 14.44
CA THR A 129 15.53 9.90 15.81
C THR A 129 15.20 11.15 16.64
N SER A 130 14.48 12.11 16.07
CA SER A 130 14.13 13.37 16.73
C SER A 130 12.96 13.25 17.71
N ALA A 131 12.68 14.35 18.43
CA ALA A 131 11.53 14.45 19.33
C ALA A 131 10.17 14.19 18.65
N THR A 132 10.06 14.40 17.32
CA THR A 132 8.83 14.12 16.56
C THR A 132 8.36 12.69 16.72
N PHE A 133 9.29 11.73 16.74
CA PHE A 133 9.00 10.29 16.86
C PHE A 133 9.22 9.74 18.28
N LYS A 134 9.44 10.61 19.28
CA LYS A 134 9.77 10.20 20.65
C LYS A 134 8.80 9.18 21.25
N GLY A 135 7.50 9.33 20.97
CA GLY A 135 6.46 8.41 21.46
C GLY A 135 6.52 7.00 20.84
N CYS A 136 7.27 6.82 19.75
CA CYS A 136 7.46 5.55 19.06
C CYS A 136 8.81 4.89 19.35
N HIS A 137 9.85 5.65 19.73
CA HIS A 137 11.20 5.12 19.93
C HIS A 137 11.28 3.94 20.92
N SER A 138 10.41 3.90 21.92
CA SER A 138 10.33 2.78 22.87
C SER A 138 9.59 1.55 22.35
N LYS A 139 8.88 1.67 21.23
CA LYS A 139 8.07 0.61 20.62
C LYS A 139 8.72 0.03 19.36
N VAL A 140 9.42 0.86 18.60
CA VAL A 140 10.11 0.48 17.35
C VAL A 140 11.48 1.16 17.34
N ASP A 141 12.53 0.35 17.23
CA ASP A 141 13.91 0.85 17.15
C ASP A 141 14.10 1.76 15.92
N PRO A 142 14.45 3.04 16.09
CA PRO A 142 14.66 3.96 14.97
C PRO A 142 15.96 3.70 14.19
N GLY A 143 16.94 3.00 14.76
CA GLY A 143 18.29 2.86 14.18
C GLY A 143 18.29 2.32 12.74
N PRO A 144 17.73 1.12 12.48
CA PRO A 144 17.68 0.55 11.15
C PRO A 144 16.93 1.42 10.13
N PHE A 145 15.88 2.12 10.56
CA PHE A 145 15.11 3.01 9.68
C PHE A 145 15.87 4.30 9.35
N PHE A 146 16.61 4.85 10.31
CA PHE A 146 17.51 5.98 10.08
C PHE A 146 18.62 5.62 9.08
N ASP A 147 19.28 4.47 9.29
CA ASP A 147 20.36 4.01 8.40
C ASP A 147 19.85 3.76 6.98
N SER A 148 18.70 3.10 6.82
CA SER A 148 18.06 2.91 5.51
C SER A 148 17.70 4.25 4.85
N CYS A 149 17.09 5.18 5.58
CA CYS A 149 16.75 6.51 5.07
C CYS A 149 17.99 7.25 4.54
N VAL A 150 19.10 7.21 5.28
CA VAL A 150 20.34 7.88 4.90
C VAL A 150 20.92 7.24 3.64
N ARG A 151 20.97 5.91 3.57
CA ARG A 151 21.46 5.18 2.39
C ARG A 151 20.61 5.47 1.15
N ASP A 152 19.29 5.42 1.25
CA ASP A 152 18.38 5.68 0.14
C ASP A 152 18.51 7.13 -0.35
N SER A 153 18.55 8.09 0.57
CA SER A 153 18.72 9.52 0.24
C SER A 153 20.06 9.84 -0.42
N CYS A 154 21.13 9.10 -0.08
CA CYS A 154 22.43 9.19 -0.76
C CYS A 154 22.44 8.52 -2.13
N ALA A 155 21.66 7.45 -2.31
CA ALA A 155 21.58 6.69 -3.56
C ALA A 155 20.68 7.36 -4.62
N CYS A 156 19.69 8.15 -4.22
CA CYS A 156 18.84 8.89 -5.15
C CYS A 156 19.53 10.15 -5.68
N ASP A 157 20.49 9.96 -6.59
CA ASP A 157 21.37 11.00 -7.14
C ASP A 157 21.01 11.47 -8.57
N THR A 158 20.04 10.82 -9.21
CA THR A 158 19.58 11.12 -10.57
C THR A 158 18.28 11.95 -10.63
N GLY A 159 17.75 12.35 -9.47
CA GLY A 159 16.49 13.08 -9.32
C GLY A 159 15.52 12.36 -8.39
N GLY A 160 14.50 13.07 -7.88
CA GLY A 160 13.48 12.47 -7.00
C GLY A 160 13.95 12.17 -5.56
N ASP A 161 15.01 12.81 -5.08
CA ASP A 161 15.57 12.55 -3.75
C ASP A 161 14.61 12.84 -2.58
N CYS A 162 13.75 13.84 -2.74
CA CYS A 162 12.68 14.13 -1.79
C CYS A 162 11.70 12.97 -1.66
N GLU A 163 11.42 12.26 -2.76
CA GLU A 163 10.52 11.11 -2.74
C GLU A 163 11.13 9.93 -1.99
N CYS A 164 12.41 9.62 -2.23
CA CYS A 164 13.13 8.58 -1.50
C CYS A 164 13.14 8.84 0.02
N LEU A 165 13.45 10.08 0.42
CA LEU A 165 13.40 10.51 1.82
C LEU A 165 11.99 10.31 2.41
N CYS A 166 10.95 10.78 1.72
CA CYS A 166 9.59 10.71 2.22
C CYS A 166 9.08 9.29 2.35
N THR A 167 9.43 8.40 1.42
CA THR A 167 9.08 6.98 1.47
C THR A 167 9.77 6.29 2.66
N ALA A 168 11.06 6.57 2.89
CA ALA A 168 11.79 6.00 4.02
C ALA A 168 11.23 6.46 5.39
N VAL A 169 10.93 7.74 5.54
CA VAL A 169 10.32 8.26 6.79
C VAL A 169 8.89 7.72 6.97
N ALA A 170 8.12 7.60 5.89
CA ALA A 170 6.77 7.01 5.94
C ALA A 170 6.80 5.54 6.36
N ALA A 171 7.83 4.76 5.98
CA ALA A 171 8.00 3.38 6.44
C ALA A 171 8.15 3.30 7.97
N TYR A 172 8.92 4.21 8.58
CA TYR A 172 9.02 4.28 10.05
C TYR A 172 7.71 4.72 10.70
N ALA A 173 7.04 5.74 10.14
CA ALA A 173 5.73 6.19 10.63
C ALA A 173 4.67 5.08 10.57
N LYS A 174 4.68 4.25 9.52
CA LYS A 174 3.81 3.07 9.41
C LYS A 174 4.14 2.04 10.48
N ALA A 175 5.41 1.70 10.69
CA ALA A 175 5.81 0.77 11.76
C ALA A 175 5.37 1.27 13.14
N CYS A 176 5.51 2.58 13.40
CA CYS A 176 5.01 3.23 14.61
C CYS A 176 3.49 3.08 14.74
N ASN A 177 2.74 3.33 13.67
CA ASN A 177 1.28 3.19 13.70
C ASN A 177 0.85 1.75 14.01
N GLU A 178 1.52 0.75 13.42
CA GLU A 178 1.27 -0.67 13.70
C GLU A 178 1.61 -1.06 15.15
N ALA A 179 2.58 -0.39 15.77
CA ALA A 179 2.90 -0.52 17.19
C ALA A 179 1.98 0.35 18.10
N GLY A 180 0.93 0.97 17.54
CA GLY A 180 -0.02 1.80 18.27
C GLY A 180 0.57 3.14 18.72
N ALA A 181 1.56 3.68 18.02
CA ALA A 181 2.08 5.03 18.21
C ALA A 181 1.79 5.87 16.94
N CYS A 182 0.69 6.62 16.99
CA CYS A 182 0.31 7.53 15.92
C CYS A 182 1.21 8.78 15.93
N VAL A 183 1.90 9.06 14.81
CA VAL A 183 2.82 10.21 14.69
C VAL A 183 2.43 11.07 13.49
N LYS A 184 2.11 12.34 13.73
CA LYS A 184 1.93 13.36 12.68
C LYS A 184 3.27 14.01 12.35
N TRP A 185 3.95 13.50 11.32
CA TRP A 185 5.33 13.90 11.00
C TRP A 185 5.45 14.82 9.77
N ARG A 186 4.48 14.78 8.85
CA ARG A 186 4.47 15.65 7.66
C ARG A 186 4.23 17.11 8.03
N THR A 187 4.91 18.01 7.32
CA THR A 187 4.74 19.46 7.46
C THR A 187 4.75 20.12 6.08
N PRO A 188 4.33 21.39 5.93
CA PRO A 188 4.43 22.09 4.65
C PRO A 188 5.85 22.15 4.07
N LYS A 189 6.89 21.98 4.90
CA LYS A 189 8.31 22.00 4.47
C LYS A 189 8.92 20.62 4.33
N LEU A 190 8.30 19.58 4.89
CA LEU A 190 8.83 18.22 4.91
C LEU A 190 7.73 17.25 4.51
N CYS A 191 7.89 16.68 3.32
CA CYS A 191 6.98 15.70 2.74
C CYS A 191 5.51 16.14 2.78
N PRO A 192 5.19 17.35 2.26
CA PRO A 192 3.83 17.87 2.28
C PRO A 192 2.87 16.92 1.55
N ILE A 193 1.62 16.93 1.98
CA ILE A 193 0.53 16.19 1.37
C ILE A 193 -0.64 17.15 1.13
N PHE A 194 -1.24 17.09 -0.06
CA PHE A 194 -2.22 18.06 -0.55
C PHE A 194 -3.63 17.44 -0.54
N CYS A 195 -4.17 17.15 0.65
CA CYS A 195 -5.49 16.53 0.75
C CYS A 195 -6.63 17.48 0.40
N ASP A 196 -6.41 18.79 0.54
CA ASP A 196 -7.36 19.83 0.19
C ASP A 196 -7.59 19.98 -1.32
N TYR A 197 -6.68 19.45 -2.14
CA TYR A 197 -6.83 19.37 -3.60
C TYR A 197 -8.16 18.73 -4.03
N TYR A 198 -8.66 17.76 -3.24
CA TYR A 198 -9.90 17.04 -3.54
C TYR A 198 -11.16 17.76 -3.05
N ASN A 199 -11.03 18.84 -2.28
CA ASN A 199 -12.17 19.62 -1.83
C ASN A 199 -12.76 20.44 -2.98
N SER A 200 -14.07 20.61 -2.97
CA SER A 200 -14.71 21.68 -3.73
C SER A 200 -14.26 23.06 -3.19
N PRO A 201 -14.40 24.16 -3.95
CA PRO A 201 -13.92 25.49 -3.54
C PRO A 201 -14.41 25.94 -2.15
N ASP A 202 -15.65 25.57 -1.80
CA ASP A 202 -16.27 25.88 -0.51
C ASP A 202 -16.34 24.66 0.44
N GLY A 203 -15.71 23.55 0.04
CA GLY A 203 -15.76 22.26 0.73
C GLY A 203 -14.59 22.05 1.69
N CYS A 204 -14.82 21.23 2.71
CA CYS A 204 -13.79 20.79 3.66
C CYS A 204 -14.05 19.33 4.06
N GLU A 205 -14.20 18.48 3.06
CA GLU A 205 -14.54 17.06 3.25
C GLU A 205 -13.27 16.22 3.42
N TRP A 206 -12.22 16.55 2.68
CA TRP A 206 -10.97 15.81 2.66
C TRP A 206 -9.97 16.31 3.68
N HIS A 207 -9.48 15.39 4.49
CA HIS A 207 -8.50 15.67 5.52
C HIS A 207 -7.37 14.67 5.53
N TYR A 208 -6.17 15.16 5.83
CA TYR A 208 -5.03 14.32 6.12
C TYR A 208 -5.22 13.58 7.46
N LYS A 209 -5.15 12.25 7.40
CA LYS A 209 -5.14 11.36 8.55
C LYS A 209 -3.77 10.68 8.63
N PRO A 210 -2.86 11.12 9.53
CA PRO A 210 -1.49 10.61 9.59
C PRO A 210 -1.41 9.12 9.92
N CYS A 211 -2.45 8.59 10.53
CA CYS A 211 -2.51 7.22 11.05
C CYS A 211 -3.70 6.46 10.47
N GLY A 212 -4.29 7.00 9.39
CA GLY A 212 -5.47 6.49 8.72
C GLY A 212 -6.80 6.84 9.36
N ALA A 213 -7.85 6.46 8.64
CA ALA A 213 -9.23 6.52 9.09
C ALA A 213 -9.76 5.12 9.38
N ASP A 214 -10.85 5.06 10.14
CA ASP A 214 -11.62 3.84 10.28
C ASP A 214 -12.12 3.34 8.92
N CYS A 215 -12.42 2.04 8.83
CA CYS A 215 -12.90 1.45 7.59
C CYS A 215 -14.19 2.16 7.13
N MET A 216 -14.12 2.80 5.97
CA MET A 216 -15.23 3.55 5.39
C MET A 216 -16.05 2.66 4.47
N LYS A 217 -17.31 3.05 4.25
CA LYS A 217 -18.10 2.49 3.15
C LYS A 217 -17.61 3.12 1.86
N THR A 218 -17.25 2.28 0.89
CA THR A 218 -16.86 2.73 -0.44
C THR A 218 -17.72 2.06 -1.50
N CYS A 219 -17.66 2.55 -2.73
CA CYS A 219 -18.32 1.89 -3.86
C CYS A 219 -17.74 0.48 -4.12
N ARG A 220 -16.47 0.24 -3.80
CA ARG A 220 -15.84 -1.08 -3.90
C ARG A 220 -16.07 -1.95 -2.66
N ASN A 221 -16.28 -1.34 -1.48
CA ASN A 221 -16.60 -2.00 -0.22
C ASN A 221 -17.84 -1.38 0.46
N PRO A 222 -19.06 -1.73 0.00
CA PRO A 222 -20.29 -1.10 0.49
C PRO A 222 -20.62 -1.47 1.94
N SER A 223 -20.10 -2.62 2.39
CA SER A 223 -20.30 -3.10 3.76
C SER A 223 -19.57 -2.25 4.80
N GLY A 224 -18.47 -1.60 4.40
CA GLY A 224 -17.56 -0.92 5.34
C GLY A 224 -16.83 -1.89 6.27
N ASN A 225 -16.78 -3.18 5.92
CA ASN A 225 -16.02 -4.18 6.67
C ASN A 225 -14.65 -4.35 6.03
N CYS A 226 -13.60 -3.95 6.72
CA CYS A 226 -12.21 -4.19 6.32
C CYS A 226 -11.69 -5.43 7.04
N SER A 227 -10.73 -6.12 6.42
CA SER A 227 -10.02 -7.22 7.08
C SER A 227 -9.28 -6.70 8.31
N ASN A 228 -9.31 -7.46 9.41
CA ASN A 228 -8.51 -7.16 10.61
C ASN A 228 -6.98 -7.21 10.35
N LEU A 229 -6.56 -7.72 9.19
CA LEU A 229 -5.17 -7.66 8.74
C LEU A 229 -4.78 -6.28 8.20
N ILE A 230 -5.76 -5.44 7.86
CA ILE A 230 -5.55 -4.09 7.34
C ILE A 230 -5.59 -3.13 8.53
N ASN A 231 -4.41 -2.72 8.97
CA ASN A 231 -4.29 -1.63 9.93
C ASN A 231 -4.60 -0.29 9.25
N ALA A 232 -4.98 0.72 10.03
CA ALA A 232 -5.22 2.06 9.50
C ALA A 232 -3.97 2.61 8.76
N LEU A 233 -4.18 3.15 7.56
CA LEU A 233 -3.11 3.56 6.64
C LEU A 233 -3.05 5.07 6.49
N GLU A 234 -1.85 5.65 6.47
CA GLU A 234 -1.69 7.09 6.26
C GLU A 234 -2.35 7.54 4.95
N GLY A 235 -3.00 8.71 4.96
CA GLY A 235 -3.35 9.40 3.73
C GLY A 235 -4.45 10.44 3.86
N CYS A 236 -5.05 10.77 2.72
CA CYS A 236 -6.19 11.68 2.63
C CYS A 236 -7.47 10.87 2.67
N TYR A 237 -8.42 11.28 3.52
CA TYR A 237 -9.70 10.62 3.66
C TYR A 237 -10.83 11.64 3.67
N PRO A 238 -11.93 11.41 2.93
CA PRO A 238 -13.12 12.24 2.99
C PRO A 238 -13.96 11.94 4.24
N GLN A 239 -14.76 12.92 4.66
CA GLN A 239 -15.83 12.75 5.63
C GLN A 239 -17.18 12.76 4.93
N CYS A 240 -17.56 11.62 4.34
CA CYS A 240 -18.81 11.50 3.60
C CYS A 240 -20.03 11.83 4.47
N PRO A 241 -20.95 12.70 4.01
CA PRO A 241 -22.14 13.04 4.76
C PRO A 241 -23.15 11.87 4.76
N PRO A 242 -24.08 11.81 5.74
CA PRO A 242 -25.10 10.76 5.78
C PRO A 242 -26.00 10.67 4.53
N THR A 243 -26.14 11.78 3.79
CA THR A 243 -26.88 11.84 2.53
C THR A 243 -26.16 11.16 1.36
N GLN A 244 -24.83 11.07 1.41
CA GLN A 244 -23.96 10.46 0.40
C GLN A 244 -22.87 9.63 1.10
N PRO A 245 -23.24 8.50 1.74
CA PRO A 245 -22.37 7.85 2.70
C PRO A 245 -21.30 6.93 2.09
N PHE A 246 -21.24 6.79 0.76
CA PHE A 246 -20.28 5.94 0.08
C PHE A 246 -19.20 6.78 -0.58
N PHE A 247 -17.94 6.47 -0.29
CA PHE A 247 -16.81 7.05 -0.99
C PHE A 247 -16.57 6.33 -2.32
N ASP A 248 -16.66 7.04 -3.43
CA ASP A 248 -16.24 6.55 -4.74
C ASP A 248 -14.74 6.79 -4.93
N GLU A 249 -13.98 5.70 -4.87
CA GLU A 249 -12.52 5.66 -4.96
C GLU A 249 -11.99 5.99 -6.36
N ASP A 250 -12.83 5.96 -7.39
CA ASP A 250 -12.45 6.22 -8.77
C ASP A 250 -12.75 7.66 -9.17
N THR A 251 -13.86 8.24 -8.70
CA THR A 251 -14.19 9.66 -8.93
C THR A 251 -13.70 10.61 -7.83
N MET A 252 -13.19 10.07 -6.72
CA MET A 252 -12.72 10.81 -5.54
C MET A 252 -13.82 11.68 -4.91
N LYS A 253 -15.07 11.17 -4.85
CA LYS A 253 -16.24 11.89 -4.31
C LYS A 253 -17.09 11.02 -3.42
N CYS A 254 -17.80 11.65 -2.48
CA CYS A 254 -18.87 10.96 -1.75
C CYS A 254 -20.16 10.97 -2.56
N VAL A 255 -20.79 9.80 -2.64
CA VAL A 255 -21.94 9.55 -3.51
C VAL A 255 -23.01 8.73 -2.80
N THR A 256 -24.21 8.71 -3.38
CA THR A 256 -25.23 7.72 -3.00
C THR A 256 -24.91 6.36 -3.61
N TRP A 257 -25.45 5.27 -3.05
CA TRP A 257 -25.23 3.92 -3.60
C TRP A 257 -25.59 3.82 -5.09
N GLY A 258 -26.70 4.44 -5.50
CA GLY A 258 -27.15 4.44 -6.89
C GLY A 258 -26.26 5.23 -7.84
N GLN A 259 -25.20 5.88 -7.36
CA GLN A 259 -24.25 6.69 -8.13
C GLN A 259 -22.85 6.07 -8.25
N CYS A 260 -22.60 4.89 -7.66
CA CYS A 260 -21.29 4.23 -7.66
C CYS A 260 -20.81 3.72 -9.03
N GLY A 261 -21.72 3.56 -10.00
CA GLY A 261 -21.40 2.88 -11.25
C GLY A 261 -21.29 1.36 -11.07
N CYS A 262 -20.49 0.70 -11.91
CA CYS A 262 -20.20 -0.72 -11.78
C CYS A 262 -18.76 -1.08 -12.13
N TYR A 263 -18.40 -2.34 -11.88
CA TYR A 263 -17.09 -2.89 -12.19
C TYR A 263 -17.24 -4.16 -13.03
N ASP A 264 -16.35 -4.33 -14.01
CA ASP A 264 -16.23 -5.59 -14.74
C ASP A 264 -15.44 -6.65 -13.94
N ASP A 265 -15.34 -7.85 -14.51
CA ASP A 265 -14.59 -8.99 -13.98
C ASP A 265 -13.08 -8.73 -13.80
N LYS A 266 -12.55 -7.68 -14.44
CA LYS A 266 -11.15 -7.25 -14.34
C LYS A 266 -10.95 -6.13 -13.32
N GLY A 267 -12.03 -5.64 -12.72
CA GLY A 267 -12.02 -4.55 -11.74
C GLY A 267 -11.98 -3.15 -12.38
N THR A 268 -12.26 -3.03 -13.68
CA THR A 268 -12.38 -1.75 -14.39
C THR A 268 -13.65 -1.05 -13.96
N HIS A 269 -13.55 0.23 -13.59
CA HIS A 269 -14.72 1.05 -13.24
C HIS A 269 -15.45 1.57 -14.47
N TYR A 270 -16.78 1.55 -14.42
CA TYR A 270 -17.67 2.17 -15.40
C TYR A 270 -18.65 3.07 -14.65
N SER A 271 -18.69 4.34 -15.06
CA SER A 271 -19.64 5.32 -14.56
C SER A 271 -21.04 5.08 -15.14
N ILE A 272 -22.04 5.71 -14.53
CA ILE A 272 -23.42 5.59 -15.00
C ILE A 272 -23.55 6.20 -16.40
N GLY A 273 -24.01 5.39 -17.34
CA GLY A 273 -24.17 5.77 -18.75
C GLY A 273 -23.01 5.37 -19.64
N ASP A 274 -21.92 4.83 -19.09
CA ASP A 274 -20.81 4.31 -19.89
C ASP A 274 -21.21 3.07 -20.68
N LYS A 275 -20.62 2.92 -21.87
CA LYS A 275 -20.78 1.72 -22.69
C LYS A 275 -19.77 0.67 -22.23
N VAL A 276 -20.26 -0.40 -21.61
CA VAL A 276 -19.45 -1.53 -21.18
C VAL A 276 -19.15 -2.44 -22.39
N PRO A 277 -17.89 -2.85 -22.63
CA PRO A 277 -17.51 -3.71 -23.76
C PRO A 277 -18.12 -5.12 -23.74
N SER A 278 -18.66 -5.57 -22.61
CA SER A 278 -19.32 -6.87 -22.42
C SER A 278 -20.64 -6.71 -21.67
N ASP A 279 -21.53 -7.72 -21.79
CA ASP A 279 -22.82 -7.75 -21.09
C ASP A 279 -22.69 -8.04 -19.57
N GLU A 280 -21.48 -8.28 -19.06
CA GLU A 280 -21.25 -8.69 -17.67
C GLU A 280 -20.69 -7.54 -16.82
N CYS A 281 -21.51 -6.52 -16.60
CA CYS A 281 -21.32 -5.54 -15.53
C CYS A 281 -21.82 -6.18 -14.22
N THR A 282 -20.90 -6.55 -13.32
CA THR A 282 -21.24 -7.21 -12.06
C THR A 282 -21.46 -6.19 -10.94
N THR A 283 -22.72 -5.85 -10.69
CA THR A 283 -23.13 -5.07 -9.50
C THR A 283 -23.59 -6.04 -8.40
N TRP A 284 -22.77 -6.29 -7.38
CA TRP A 284 -23.09 -7.23 -6.29
C TRP A 284 -23.08 -6.50 -4.92
N TYR A 285 -24.03 -6.54 -3.97
CA TYR A 285 -25.43 -7.01 -3.80
C TYR A 285 -26.04 -6.28 -2.57
N VAL A 286 -27.34 -5.92 -2.59
CA VAL A 286 -28.41 -6.45 -1.69
C VAL A 286 -29.77 -6.26 -2.39
N LEU A 287 -30.44 -7.40 -2.62
CA LEU A 287 -31.85 -7.53 -2.95
C LEU A 287 -32.73 -6.79 -1.92
N TYR A 288 -33.26 -5.62 -2.27
CA TYR A 288 -34.64 -5.28 -1.94
C TYR A 288 -35.27 -4.54 -3.12
N LYS A 289 -36.15 -5.29 -3.81
CA LYS A 289 -37.12 -4.90 -4.84
C LYS A 289 -36.62 -4.72 -6.28
N ARG A 290 -36.90 -5.79 -7.03
CA ARG A 290 -37.24 -5.87 -8.47
C ARG A 290 -36.12 -5.53 -9.45
N PHE A 291 -35.61 -6.61 -10.06
CA PHE A 291 -35.25 -6.64 -11.47
C PHE A 291 -36.27 -5.86 -12.30
N LEU A 292 -35.81 -4.84 -13.02
CA LEU A 292 -36.39 -4.45 -14.28
C LEU A 292 -35.25 -4.44 -15.29
N PHE A 293 -35.19 -5.53 -16.06
CA PHE A 293 -34.64 -5.49 -17.40
C PHE A 293 -35.33 -4.35 -18.15
N ALA A 294 -34.56 -3.38 -18.62
CA ALA A 294 -34.99 -2.47 -19.67
C ALA A 294 -34.09 -2.71 -20.88
N VAL A 295 -34.51 -3.65 -21.71
CA VAL A 295 -34.20 -3.62 -23.14
C VAL A 295 -34.78 -2.31 -23.65
N MET A 296 -33.94 -1.42 -24.16
CA MET A 296 -34.40 -0.35 -25.05
C MET A 296 -33.73 -0.52 -26.40
N THR A 297 -34.61 -0.75 -27.37
CA THR A 297 -34.44 -0.76 -28.82
C THR A 297 -33.59 0.37 -29.36
#